data_AF-A0AAD4ITR3-F1
#
_entry.id   AF-A0AAD4ITR3-F1
#
_cell.length_a   1.000
_cell.length_b   1.000
_cell.length_c   1.000
_cell.angle_alpha   90.00
_cell.angle_beta   90.00
_cell.angle_gamma   90.00
#
_symmetry.space_group_name_H-M   'P 1'
#
loop_
_entity.id
_entity.type
_entity.pdbx_description
1 polymer ?
#
loop_
_entity_poly.entity_id
_entity_poly.type
_entity_poly.pdbx_seq_one_letter_code
_entity_poly.pdbx_strand_id
1 'polypeptide(L)'
;MAAENPNPNISLYYQTRAAHHGVVTSDWLDQAKAAAGRHPEDGVSRNLSAGEEEFSVVDEFNNWRKLPELAEAVAAIRSLASVIRSSQATTMMELEIELKKAADLLKAWDTTSISLTAGCDLFMRYVTRTSALDYDNFDSAKSRLLERAEKFGEISYKARKIIAMFGQDFIFDGCTILVHGFSRVVLEVLRTAAQNKKLFRVFCTEGRPDRTGLRLSNELAKLDVPVKLLIDSAVAYSMDEVDMVLVGADGVVESGGIINMMGTYQIALVAKSMNKPVYVAAESYKFARLYPLDQKDMVPALQPIDFGVPIPSKVEVETSARDYTPPQYLTLLFTDLGVLTPSVVSDELIQLYL
;
A
#
# COMPACT_ATOMS: atom_id res chain seq x y z
N MET A 1 -14.38 14.89 16.03
CA MET A 1 -15.35 14.90 14.91
C MET A 1 -14.69 14.19 13.75
N ALA A 2 -15.26 13.10 13.25
CA ALA A 2 -14.73 12.39 12.10
C ALA A 2 -14.62 13.36 10.91
N ALA A 3 -13.46 13.39 10.25
CA ALA A 3 -13.30 14.16 9.02
C ALA A 3 -14.24 13.57 7.97
N GLU A 4 -15.38 14.22 7.72
CA GLU A 4 -16.30 13.83 6.66
C GLU A 4 -15.56 13.89 5.32
N ASN A 5 -15.74 12.83 4.51
CA ASN A 5 -15.13 12.73 3.18
C ASN A 5 -15.60 13.93 2.33
N PRO A 6 -14.69 14.83 1.90
CA PRO A 6 -15.06 16.04 1.17
C PRO A 6 -15.65 15.74 -0.23
N ASN A 7 -15.54 14.51 -0.74
CA ASN A 7 -16.19 14.06 -1.96
C ASN A 7 -16.67 12.60 -1.85
N PRO A 8 -17.99 12.34 -1.65
CA PRO A 8 -18.51 10.99 -1.42
C PRO A 8 -18.36 10.05 -2.62
N ASN A 9 -18.04 10.58 -3.80
CA ASN A 9 -17.87 9.81 -5.04
C ASN A 9 -16.42 9.32 -5.26
N ILE A 10 -15.50 9.64 -4.35
CA ILE A 10 -14.08 9.28 -4.45
C ILE A 10 -13.64 8.63 -3.16
N SER A 11 -13.03 7.45 -3.28
CA SER A 11 -12.40 6.73 -2.16
C SER A 11 -11.36 7.61 -1.43
N LEU A 12 -11.41 7.63 -0.09
CA LEU A 12 -10.53 8.46 0.75
C LEU A 12 -9.06 8.04 0.62
N TYR A 13 -8.81 6.74 0.40
CA TYR A 13 -7.50 6.19 0.03
C TYR A 13 -6.91 6.93 -1.17
N TYR A 14 -7.68 7.04 -2.26
CA TYR A 14 -7.23 7.66 -3.51
C TYR A 14 -7.12 9.18 -3.40
N GLN A 15 -8.00 9.84 -2.64
CA GLN A 15 -7.85 11.27 -2.34
C GLN A 15 -6.54 11.55 -1.58
N THR A 16 -6.23 10.74 -0.57
CA THR A 16 -5.00 10.94 0.21
C THR A 16 -3.77 10.61 -0.62
N ARG A 17 -3.83 9.54 -1.41
CA ARG A 17 -2.78 9.19 -2.37
C ARG A 17 -2.54 10.32 -3.39
N ALA A 18 -3.59 10.97 -3.89
CA ALA A 18 -3.46 12.11 -4.78
C ALA A 18 -2.78 13.31 -4.09
N ALA A 19 -3.16 13.62 -2.85
CA ALA A 19 -2.62 14.74 -2.08
C ALA A 19 -1.14 14.57 -1.70
N HIS A 20 -0.71 13.38 -1.28
CA HIS A 20 0.67 13.12 -0.86
C HIS A 20 1.67 12.99 -2.00
N HIS A 21 1.18 12.66 -3.18
CA HIS A 21 2.04 12.11 -4.23
C HIS A 21 1.84 12.69 -5.62
N GLY A 22 0.95 13.67 -5.76
CA GLY A 22 0.69 14.37 -7.00
C GLY A 22 0.23 13.41 -8.09
N VAL A 23 -1.09 13.25 -8.25
CA VAL A 23 -1.60 12.78 -9.55
C VAL A 23 -1.00 13.71 -10.59
N VAL A 24 -0.39 13.14 -11.63
CA VAL A 24 0.12 13.92 -12.76
C VAL A 24 -1.11 14.40 -13.53
N THR A 25 -1.73 15.47 -13.03
CA THR A 25 -2.75 16.23 -13.75
C THR A 25 -2.06 17.01 -14.88
N SER A 26 -2.83 17.41 -15.89
CA SER A 26 -2.35 18.36 -16.91
C SER A 26 -1.73 19.62 -16.28
N ASP A 27 -2.21 20.00 -15.10
CA ASP A 27 -1.75 21.17 -14.35
C ASP A 27 -0.34 20.98 -13.77
N TRP A 28 0.18 19.76 -13.65
CA TRP A 28 1.53 19.52 -13.14
C TRP A 28 2.61 20.04 -14.10
N LEU A 29 2.40 19.94 -15.42
CA LEU A 29 3.29 20.53 -16.42
C LEU A 29 3.27 22.07 -16.36
N ASP A 30 2.13 22.65 -16.01
CA ASP A 30 1.97 24.11 -15.85
C ASP A 30 2.51 24.59 -14.50
N GLN A 31 2.38 23.81 -13.44
CA GLN A 31 2.99 24.08 -12.12
C GLN A 31 4.51 23.93 -12.15
N ALA A 32 5.05 22.95 -12.87
CA ALA A 32 6.50 22.81 -13.08
C ALA A 32 7.08 23.98 -13.89
N LYS A 33 6.32 24.56 -14.83
CA LYS A 33 6.66 25.81 -15.52
C LYS A 33 6.49 27.05 -14.62
N ALA A 34 5.48 27.08 -13.75
CA ALA A 34 5.23 28.21 -12.84
C ALA A 34 6.24 28.28 -11.67
N ALA A 35 6.75 27.13 -11.22
CA ALA A 35 7.76 27.03 -10.16
C ALA A 35 9.15 27.53 -10.60
N ALA A 36 9.40 27.70 -11.90
CA ALA A 36 10.62 28.30 -12.44
C ALA A 36 10.61 29.85 -12.38
N GLY A 37 9.54 30.49 -11.87
CA GLY A 37 9.32 31.93 -12.06
C GLY A 37 8.93 32.79 -10.85
N ARG A 38 8.82 32.27 -9.61
CA ARG A 38 8.43 33.12 -8.45
C ARG A 38 9.09 32.73 -7.13
N HIS A 39 9.76 33.71 -6.51
CA HIS A 39 10.04 33.76 -5.08
C HIS A 39 8.79 34.24 -4.32
N PRO A 40 8.52 33.72 -3.11
CA PRO A 40 7.67 34.44 -2.16
C PRO A 40 8.38 34.69 -0.82
N GLU A 41 8.41 35.97 -0.42
CA GLU A 41 8.26 36.37 0.97
C GLU A 41 6.77 36.31 1.33
N ASP A 42 6.44 35.72 2.48
CA ASP A 42 5.70 36.38 3.56
C ASP A 42 5.31 35.39 4.67
N GLY A 43 5.53 35.82 5.90
CA GLY A 43 5.32 35.05 7.11
C GLY A 43 3.88 35.02 7.58
N VAL A 44 3.53 33.94 8.30
CA VAL A 44 2.34 33.88 9.14
C VAL A 44 2.73 33.25 10.48
N SER A 45 2.79 34.09 11.51
CA SER A 45 2.87 33.67 12.92
C SER A 45 1.56 33.00 13.33
N ARG A 46 1.65 31.85 14.03
CA ARG A 46 0.52 31.29 14.78
C ARG A 46 0.91 31.08 16.24
N ASN A 47 0.15 31.74 17.10
CA ASN A 47 0.17 31.60 18.55
C ASN A 47 -0.27 30.18 18.94
N LEU A 48 0.54 29.52 19.78
CA LEU A 48 0.23 28.25 20.41
C LEU A 48 -0.42 28.51 21.77
N SER A 49 -1.73 28.25 21.88
CA SER A 49 -2.40 28.09 23.17
C SER A 49 -2.43 26.60 23.49
N ALA A 50 -1.63 26.19 24.47
CA ALA A 50 -1.62 24.84 25.02
C ALA A 50 -2.89 24.63 25.87
N GLY A 51 -3.83 23.85 25.33
CA GLY A 51 -4.83 23.13 26.13
C GLY A 51 -4.42 21.66 26.16
N GLU A 52 -4.63 20.99 27.29
CA GLU A 52 -4.42 19.54 27.42
C GLU A 52 -5.38 18.81 26.46
N GLU A 53 -4.90 18.47 25.26
CA GLU A 53 -5.69 17.77 24.25
C GLU A 53 -5.86 16.29 24.65
N GLU A 54 -7.11 15.87 24.79
CA GLU A 54 -7.52 14.48 24.98
C GLU A 54 -6.97 13.62 23.83
N PHE A 55 -6.35 12.47 24.17
CA PHE A 55 -5.64 11.64 23.18
C PHE A 55 -6.57 11.12 22.08
N SER A 56 -6.28 11.50 20.83
CA SER A 56 -7.05 11.11 19.64
C SER A 56 -6.19 10.27 18.68
N VAL A 57 -6.61 9.02 18.47
CA VAL A 57 -5.91 8.04 17.62
C VAL A 57 -5.85 8.50 16.16
N VAL A 58 -6.90 9.18 15.70
CA VAL A 58 -7.01 9.66 14.32
C VAL A 58 -6.03 10.82 14.07
N ASP A 59 -5.84 11.70 15.05
CA ASP A 59 -4.91 12.82 14.93
C ASP A 59 -3.46 12.34 14.94
N GLU A 60 -3.15 11.36 15.78
CA GLU A 60 -1.85 10.71 15.75
C GLU A 60 -1.60 9.96 14.43
N PHE A 61 -2.58 9.21 13.93
CA PHE A 61 -2.52 8.56 12.63
C PHE A 61 -2.25 9.57 11.50
N ASN A 62 -2.96 10.70 11.49
CA ASN A 62 -2.74 11.78 10.52
C ASN A 62 -1.35 12.41 10.64
N ASN A 63 -0.80 12.53 11.85
CA ASN A 63 0.56 13.01 12.06
C ASN A 63 1.61 12.06 11.49
N TRP A 64 1.45 10.74 11.70
CA TRP A 64 2.36 9.75 11.13
C TRP A 64 2.31 9.69 9.60
N ARG A 65 1.12 9.90 9.01
CA ARG A 65 0.93 9.88 7.54
C ARG A 65 1.56 11.05 6.80
N LYS A 66 1.77 12.19 7.48
CA LYS A 66 2.49 13.34 6.91
C LYS A 66 3.90 12.97 6.45
N LEU A 67 4.49 11.92 7.03
CA LEU A 67 5.80 11.44 6.64
C LEU A 67 5.72 10.63 5.33
N PRO A 68 6.37 11.07 4.24
CA PRO A 68 6.21 10.48 2.91
C PRO A 68 6.74 9.03 2.82
N GLU A 69 7.67 8.67 3.68
CA GLU A 69 8.30 7.34 3.71
C GLU A 69 7.38 6.26 4.31
N LEU A 70 6.48 6.65 5.22
CA LEU A 70 5.65 5.70 5.96
C LEU A 70 4.49 5.19 5.12
N ALA A 71 4.27 3.88 5.17
CA ALA A 71 3.04 3.29 4.67
C ALA A 71 1.87 3.61 5.60
N GLU A 72 0.66 3.68 5.03
CA GLU A 72 -0.56 3.97 5.78
C GLU A 72 -0.82 2.94 6.88
N ALA A 73 -0.67 1.65 6.57
CA ALA A 73 -0.74 0.58 7.54
C ALA A 73 0.28 0.73 8.69
N VAL A 74 1.51 1.17 8.38
CA VAL A 74 2.57 1.40 9.39
C VAL A 74 2.22 2.59 10.29
N ALA A 75 1.62 3.64 9.72
CA ALA A 75 1.11 4.77 10.49
C ALA A 75 0.01 4.34 11.46
N ALA A 76 -0.90 3.46 11.03
CA ALA A 76 -1.94 2.89 11.88
C ALA A 76 -1.39 2.00 12.99
N ILE A 77 -0.40 1.16 12.67
CA ILE A 77 0.30 0.32 13.66
C ILE A 77 0.94 1.19 14.75
N ARG A 78 1.60 2.28 14.36
CA ARG A 78 2.23 3.22 15.30
C ARG A 78 1.22 3.99 16.14
N SER A 79 0.10 4.43 15.56
CA SER A 79 -0.96 5.09 16.34
C SER A 79 -1.62 4.15 17.34
N LEU A 80 -1.83 2.87 16.97
CA LEU A 80 -2.34 1.86 17.90
C LEU A 80 -1.33 1.54 19.03
N ALA A 81 -0.02 1.54 18.75
CA ALA A 81 0.99 1.40 19.80
C ALA A 81 0.92 2.55 20.82
N SER A 82 0.67 3.77 20.35
CA SER A 82 0.50 4.93 21.22
C SER A 82 -0.79 4.90 22.05
N VAL A 83 -1.86 4.26 21.58
CA VAL A 83 -3.06 3.96 22.41
C VAL A 83 -2.66 3.15 23.64
N ILE A 84 -1.83 2.13 23.48
CA ILE A 84 -1.35 1.30 24.61
C ILE A 84 -0.53 2.16 25.58
N ARG A 85 0.29 3.07 25.05
CA ARG A 85 1.13 3.97 25.85
C ARG A 85 0.30 4.97 26.66
N SER A 86 -0.74 5.57 26.07
CA SER A 86 -1.55 6.62 26.69
C SER A 86 -2.73 6.09 27.53
N SER A 87 -3.14 4.84 27.31
CA SER A 87 -4.25 4.20 28.03
C SER A 87 -4.10 4.28 29.54
N GLN A 88 -5.18 4.57 30.25
CA GLN A 88 -5.28 4.53 31.71
C GLN A 88 -6.01 3.29 32.22
N ALA A 89 -6.25 2.31 31.34
CA ALA A 89 -6.92 1.07 31.67
C ALA A 89 -6.21 0.35 32.83
N THR A 90 -7.00 -0.30 33.68
CA THR A 90 -6.51 -1.05 34.86
C THR A 90 -6.62 -2.56 34.68
N THR A 91 -7.34 -3.01 33.64
CA THR A 91 -7.57 -4.42 33.34
C THR A 91 -7.25 -4.72 31.88
N MET A 92 -6.88 -5.98 31.59
CA MET A 92 -6.59 -6.42 30.23
C MET A 92 -7.82 -6.28 29.32
N MET A 93 -9.01 -6.60 29.84
CA MET A 93 -10.27 -6.51 29.10
C MET A 93 -10.57 -5.06 28.69
N GLU A 94 -10.36 -4.10 29.59
CA GLU A 94 -10.56 -2.68 29.30
C GLU A 94 -9.60 -2.19 28.20
N LEU A 95 -8.31 -2.54 28.31
CA LEU A 95 -7.30 -2.20 27.30
C LEU A 95 -7.62 -2.83 25.93
N GLU A 96 -8.05 -4.09 25.89
CA GLU A 96 -8.46 -4.75 24.64
C GLU A 96 -9.68 -4.07 24.00
N ILE A 97 -10.65 -3.64 24.80
CA ILE A 97 -11.82 -2.89 24.32
C ILE A 97 -11.41 -1.53 23.77
N GLU A 98 -10.52 -0.80 24.45
CA GLU A 98 -9.98 0.48 23.96
C GLU A 98 -9.23 0.31 22.64
N LEU A 99 -8.35 -0.67 22.54
CA LEU A 99 -7.60 -0.96 21.32
C LEU A 99 -8.52 -1.37 20.16
N LYS A 100 -9.53 -2.20 20.43
CA LYS A 100 -10.50 -2.60 19.42
C LYS A 100 -11.29 -1.40 18.91
N LYS A 101 -11.77 -0.53 19.80
CA LYS A 101 -12.45 0.73 19.43
C LYS A 101 -11.53 1.61 18.57
N ALA A 102 -10.27 1.76 18.96
CA ALA A 102 -9.28 2.53 18.20
C ALA A 102 -9.06 1.94 16.79
N ALA A 103 -8.89 0.62 16.68
CA ALA A 103 -8.73 -0.07 15.41
C ALA A 103 -9.97 0.07 14.52
N ASP A 104 -11.18 -0.07 15.08
CA ASP A 104 -12.43 0.08 14.34
C ASP A 104 -12.64 1.53 13.86
N LEU A 105 -12.22 2.53 14.64
CA LEU A 105 -12.21 3.93 14.21
C LEU A 105 -11.26 4.18 13.02
N LEU A 106 -10.06 3.59 13.05
CA LEU A 106 -9.11 3.69 11.93
C LEU A 106 -9.62 2.98 10.68
N LYS A 107 -10.27 1.82 10.81
CA LYS A 107 -10.90 1.12 9.68
C LYS A 107 -12.07 1.90 9.09
N ALA A 108 -12.87 2.53 9.95
CA ALA A 108 -13.99 3.37 9.53
C ALA A 108 -13.51 4.68 8.88
N TRP A 109 -12.29 5.14 9.22
CA TRP A 109 -11.68 6.31 8.58
C TRP A 109 -11.53 6.10 7.08
N ASP A 110 -11.06 4.93 6.65
CA ASP A 110 -11.00 4.56 5.23
C ASP A 110 -11.40 3.11 4.99
N THR A 111 -12.68 2.93 4.69
CA THR A 111 -13.29 1.63 4.38
C THR A 111 -12.75 1.01 3.10
N THR A 112 -12.05 1.78 2.27
CA THR A 112 -11.52 1.31 1.00
C THR A 112 -10.06 0.85 1.13
N SER A 113 -9.32 1.22 2.17
CA SER A 113 -7.93 0.80 2.34
C SER A 113 -7.84 -0.61 2.95
N ILE A 114 -7.55 -1.58 2.09
CA ILE A 114 -7.39 -2.99 2.48
C ILE A 114 -6.13 -3.14 3.35
N SER A 115 -5.05 -2.45 2.97
CA SER A 115 -3.79 -2.47 3.74
C SER A 115 -3.95 -1.91 5.15
N LEU A 116 -4.78 -0.87 5.34
CA LEU A 116 -5.08 -0.31 6.65
C LEU A 116 -5.86 -1.30 7.52
N THR A 117 -6.89 -1.92 6.94
CA THR A 117 -7.71 -2.93 7.63
C THR A 117 -6.87 -4.15 8.03
N ALA A 118 -6.10 -4.70 7.10
CA ALA A 118 -5.19 -5.81 7.34
C ALA A 118 -4.15 -5.49 8.41
N GLY A 119 -3.52 -4.30 8.34
CA GLY A 119 -2.54 -3.86 9.32
C GLY A 119 -3.11 -3.73 10.73
N CYS A 120 -4.34 -3.20 10.86
CA CYS A 120 -5.04 -3.14 12.16
C CYS A 120 -5.38 -4.53 12.70
N ASP A 121 -5.88 -5.44 11.86
CA ASP A 121 -6.22 -6.80 12.28
C ASP A 121 -4.99 -7.61 12.72
N LEU A 122 -3.91 -7.53 11.93
CA LEU A 122 -2.64 -8.16 12.25
C LEU A 122 -2.01 -7.55 13.50
N PHE A 123 -2.08 -6.23 13.69
CA PHE A 123 -1.62 -5.58 14.92
C PHE A 123 -2.36 -6.13 16.14
N MET A 124 -3.69 -6.13 16.09
CA MET A 124 -4.52 -6.62 17.21
C MET A 124 -4.13 -8.05 17.55
N ARG A 125 -3.98 -8.93 16.56
CA ARG A 125 -3.60 -10.32 16.77
C ARG A 125 -2.19 -10.46 17.31
N TYR A 126 -1.22 -9.80 16.70
CA TYR A 126 0.18 -9.90 17.12
C TYR A 126 0.39 -9.39 18.54
N VAL A 127 -0.29 -8.32 18.92
CA VAL A 127 -0.17 -7.71 20.26
C VAL A 127 -0.92 -8.53 21.30
N THR A 128 -2.19 -8.89 21.07
CA THR A 128 -2.99 -9.63 22.06
C THR A 128 -2.64 -11.12 22.14
N ARG A 129 -1.89 -11.66 21.16
CA ARG A 129 -1.34 -13.01 21.21
C ARG A 129 -0.25 -13.12 22.27
N THR A 130 -0.72 -13.29 23.49
CA THR A 130 0.09 -13.58 24.66
C THR A 130 -0.54 -14.76 25.37
N SER A 131 0.27 -15.75 25.77
CA SER A 131 -0.18 -16.83 26.65
C SER A 131 -0.74 -16.19 27.92
N ALA A 132 -2.03 -16.37 28.18
CA ALA A 132 -2.74 -15.84 29.35
C ALA A 132 -2.23 -16.38 30.71
N LEU A 133 -1.11 -17.10 30.73
CA LEU A 133 -0.62 -17.91 31.84
C LEU A 133 0.69 -17.39 32.47
N ASP A 134 1.27 -16.29 31.98
CA ASP A 134 2.66 -15.92 32.34
C ASP A 134 2.82 -14.65 33.21
N TYR A 135 1.75 -14.03 33.76
CA TYR A 135 1.90 -12.70 34.40
C TYR A 135 1.27 -12.56 35.78
N ASP A 136 2.09 -12.03 36.68
CA ASP A 136 1.73 -11.73 38.07
C ASP A 136 1.06 -10.33 38.23
N ASN A 137 1.25 -9.39 37.30
CA ASN A 137 0.67 -8.02 37.37
C ASN A 137 0.31 -7.43 35.99
N PHE A 138 -0.77 -6.63 35.94
CA PHE A 138 -1.27 -5.91 34.76
C PHE A 138 -0.24 -4.94 34.16
N ASP A 139 0.51 -4.20 34.97
CA ASP A 139 1.51 -3.24 34.46
C ASP A 139 2.61 -3.93 33.65
N SER A 140 3.01 -5.13 34.10
CA SER A 140 4.01 -5.94 33.39
C SER A 140 3.44 -6.46 32.07
N ALA A 141 2.17 -6.88 32.06
CA ALA A 141 1.48 -7.28 30.84
C ALA A 141 1.36 -6.10 29.85
N LYS A 142 0.96 -4.91 30.31
CA LYS A 142 0.87 -3.69 29.49
C LYS A 142 2.23 -3.29 28.89
N SER A 143 3.29 -3.33 29.69
CA SER A 143 4.65 -3.04 29.21
C SER A 143 5.08 -4.02 28.10
N ARG A 144 4.76 -5.30 28.25
CA ARG A 144 5.03 -6.32 27.23
C ARG A 144 4.22 -6.13 25.95
N LEU A 145 2.94 -5.77 26.06
CA LEU A 145 2.12 -5.43 24.90
C LEU A 145 2.70 -4.24 24.13
N LEU A 146 3.17 -3.21 24.84
CA LEU A 146 3.82 -2.05 24.24
C LEU A 146 5.12 -2.44 23.53
N GLU A 147 5.97 -3.28 24.16
CA GLU A 147 7.20 -3.79 23.53
C GLU A 147 6.89 -4.55 22.22
N ARG A 148 5.85 -5.41 22.23
CA ARG A 148 5.39 -6.12 21.04
C ARG A 148 4.88 -5.16 19.97
N ALA A 149 4.06 -4.18 20.35
CA ALA A 149 3.52 -3.19 19.44
C ALA A 149 4.63 -2.38 18.74
N GLU A 150 5.62 -1.90 19.50
CA GLU A 150 6.78 -1.19 18.96
C GLU A 150 7.62 -2.10 18.04
N LYS A 151 7.85 -3.35 18.46
CA LYS A 151 8.55 -4.34 17.62
C LYS A 151 7.83 -4.58 16.30
N PHE A 152 6.49 -4.69 16.31
CA PHE A 152 5.70 -4.86 15.08
C PHE A 152 5.78 -3.62 14.19
N GLY A 153 5.74 -2.41 14.77
CA GLY A 153 5.96 -1.16 14.06
C GLY A 153 7.33 -1.09 13.39
N GLU A 154 8.39 -1.52 14.07
CA GLU A 154 9.76 -1.56 13.54
C GLU A 154 9.95 -2.59 12.42
N ILE A 155 9.38 -3.80 12.57
CA ILE A 155 9.38 -4.82 11.51
C ILE A 155 8.66 -4.28 10.27
N SER A 156 7.48 -3.70 10.47
CA SER A 156 6.64 -3.16 9.39
C SER A 156 7.31 -2.00 8.67
N TYR A 157 8.04 -1.14 9.39
CA TYR A 157 8.82 -0.06 8.80
C TYR A 157 9.99 -0.58 7.93
N LYS A 158 10.66 -1.66 8.37
CA LYS A 158 11.80 -2.27 7.66
C LYS A 158 11.40 -3.19 6.51
N ALA A 159 10.15 -3.67 6.48
CA ALA A 159 9.65 -4.65 5.53
C ALA A 159 9.99 -4.32 4.07
N ARG A 160 9.80 -3.07 3.64
CA ARG A 160 10.09 -2.63 2.26
C ARG A 160 11.55 -2.85 1.86
N LYS A 161 12.50 -2.56 2.76
CA LYS A 161 13.94 -2.74 2.52
C LYS A 161 14.30 -4.22 2.43
N ILE A 162 13.71 -5.05 3.29
CA ILE A 162 13.91 -6.51 3.28
C ILE A 162 13.41 -7.09 1.95
N ILE A 163 12.22 -6.69 1.50
CA ILE A 163 11.66 -7.11 0.22
C ILE A 163 12.55 -6.68 -0.93
N ALA A 164 13.07 -5.45 -0.90
CA ALA A 164 13.98 -4.96 -1.93
C ALA A 164 15.26 -5.78 -2.02
N MET A 165 15.82 -6.18 -0.87
CA MET A 165 17.00 -7.05 -0.82
C MET A 165 16.74 -8.44 -1.42
N PHE A 166 15.58 -9.06 -1.17
CA PHE A 166 15.23 -10.35 -1.77
C PHE A 166 14.86 -10.23 -3.25
N GLY A 167 14.04 -9.24 -3.60
CA GLY A 167 13.51 -9.07 -4.95
C GLY A 167 14.58 -8.71 -5.97
N GLN A 168 15.63 -7.98 -5.55
CA GLN A 168 16.70 -7.60 -6.48
C GLN A 168 17.44 -8.80 -7.06
N ASP A 169 17.51 -9.94 -6.35
CA ASP A 169 18.26 -11.13 -6.80
C ASP A 169 17.61 -11.80 -8.02
N PHE A 170 16.31 -11.58 -8.24
CA PHE A 170 15.58 -12.06 -9.41
C PHE A 170 15.81 -11.20 -10.66
N ILE A 171 16.38 -10.00 -10.50
CA ILE A 171 16.75 -9.12 -11.61
C ILE A 171 18.15 -9.54 -12.10
N PHE A 172 18.23 -9.93 -13.37
CA PHE A 172 19.47 -10.33 -14.03
C PHE A 172 19.85 -9.32 -15.14
N ASP A 173 21.12 -9.28 -15.49
CA ASP A 173 21.62 -8.33 -16.48
C ASP A 173 21.02 -8.58 -17.87
N GLY A 174 20.59 -7.50 -18.52
CA GLY A 174 19.91 -7.49 -19.81
C GLY A 174 18.40 -7.70 -19.73
N CYS A 175 17.82 -7.95 -18.56
CA CYS A 175 16.39 -8.26 -18.47
C CYS A 175 15.48 -7.04 -18.71
N THR A 176 14.27 -7.33 -19.20
CA THR A 176 13.18 -6.38 -19.40
C THR A 176 12.05 -6.68 -18.42
N ILE A 177 11.73 -5.72 -17.56
CA ILE A 177 10.71 -5.88 -16.52
C ILE A 177 9.49 -5.04 -16.86
N LEU A 178 8.30 -5.64 -16.90
CA LEU A 178 7.04 -4.90 -17.01
C LEU A 178 6.50 -4.57 -15.61
N VAL A 179 6.17 -3.30 -15.38
CA VAL A 179 5.59 -2.81 -14.13
C VAL A 179 4.27 -2.08 -14.42
N HIS A 180 3.28 -2.31 -13.55
CA HIS A 180 1.97 -1.69 -13.63
C HIS A 180 1.74 -0.68 -12.50
N GLY A 181 1.51 0.57 -12.87
CA GLY A 181 1.27 1.67 -11.94
C GLY A 181 2.47 2.02 -11.06
N PHE A 182 2.22 2.80 -10.01
CA PHE A 182 3.23 3.14 -8.99
C PHE A 182 3.07 2.28 -7.74
N SER A 183 4.13 1.58 -7.37
CA SER A 183 4.26 0.89 -6.10
C SER A 183 5.58 1.25 -5.43
N ARG A 184 5.50 1.64 -4.15
CA ARG A 184 6.68 2.05 -3.35
C ARG A 184 7.67 0.90 -3.17
N VAL A 185 7.17 -0.31 -2.94
CA VAL A 185 8.02 -1.49 -2.75
C VAL A 185 8.66 -1.94 -4.06
N VAL A 186 7.94 -1.86 -5.18
CA VAL A 186 8.50 -2.15 -6.51
C VAL A 186 9.59 -1.13 -6.87
N LEU A 187 9.34 0.16 -6.64
CA LEU A 187 10.36 1.19 -6.83
C LEU A 187 11.61 0.92 -6.00
N GLU A 188 11.47 0.51 -4.74
CA GLU A 188 12.61 0.21 -3.86
C GLU A 188 13.39 -1.03 -4.32
N VAL A 189 12.71 -2.08 -4.81
CA VAL A 189 13.36 -3.25 -5.43
C VAL A 189 14.20 -2.83 -6.64
N LEU A 190 13.61 -2.07 -7.57
CA LEU A 190 14.29 -1.60 -8.78
C LEU A 190 15.44 -0.63 -8.46
N ARG A 191 15.24 0.27 -7.49
CA ARG A 191 16.26 1.20 -7.00
C ARG A 191 17.44 0.43 -6.41
N THR A 192 17.19 -0.58 -5.58
CA THR A 192 18.23 -1.41 -4.98
C THR A 192 19.02 -2.17 -6.05
N ALA A 193 18.34 -2.72 -7.05
CA ALA A 193 19.00 -3.38 -8.18
C ALA A 193 19.88 -2.41 -9.00
N ALA A 194 19.40 -1.20 -9.27
CA ALA A 194 20.16 -0.16 -9.97
C ALA A 194 21.39 0.31 -9.16
N GLN A 195 21.23 0.50 -7.84
CA GLN A 195 22.34 0.83 -6.93
C GLN A 195 23.41 -0.27 -6.90
N ASN A 196 22.99 -1.53 -7.04
CA ASN A 196 23.88 -2.68 -7.18
C ASN A 196 24.43 -2.86 -8.60
N LYS A 197 24.27 -1.85 -9.47
CA LYS A 197 24.80 -1.77 -10.84
C LYS A 197 24.29 -2.86 -11.79
N LYS A 198 23.11 -3.42 -11.52
CA LYS A 198 22.46 -4.36 -12.45
C LYS A 198 21.97 -3.60 -13.67
N LEU A 199 22.17 -4.17 -14.85
CA LEU A 199 21.78 -3.57 -16.12
C LEU A 199 20.43 -4.13 -16.55
N PHE A 200 19.36 -3.35 -16.44
CA PHE A 200 18.01 -3.78 -16.85
C PHE A 200 17.24 -2.60 -17.46
N ARG A 201 16.15 -2.90 -18.17
CA ARG A 201 15.21 -1.90 -18.66
C ARG A 201 13.80 -2.17 -18.14
N VAL A 202 13.01 -1.12 -18.00
CA VAL A 202 11.65 -1.22 -17.43
C VAL A 202 10.61 -0.74 -18.44
N PHE A 203 9.59 -1.55 -18.67
CA PHE A 203 8.38 -1.15 -19.37
C PHE A 203 7.35 -0.75 -18.31
N CYS A 204 6.78 0.44 -18.43
CA CYS A 204 5.80 0.93 -17.47
C CYS A 204 4.50 1.27 -18.19
N THR A 205 3.40 0.70 -17.75
CA THR A 205 2.07 1.09 -18.25
C THR A 205 1.69 2.46 -17.71
N GLU A 206 0.98 3.30 -18.46
CA GLU A 206 0.51 4.61 -17.97
C GLU A 206 -0.28 4.49 -16.66
N GLY A 207 -1.10 3.43 -16.51
CA GLY A 207 -1.86 3.13 -15.30
C GLY A 207 -3.03 4.10 -15.11
N ARG A 208 -4.04 4.02 -15.98
CA ARG A 208 -5.31 4.73 -15.84
C ARG A 208 -6.12 4.18 -14.64
N PRO A 209 -6.89 5.01 -13.91
CA PRO A 209 -7.18 6.42 -14.17
C PRO A 209 -6.13 7.42 -13.65
N ASP A 210 -5.38 7.07 -12.60
CA ASP A 210 -4.51 8.01 -11.87
C ASP A 210 -3.18 8.35 -12.57
N ARG A 211 -2.89 7.68 -13.69
CA ARG A 211 -1.65 7.80 -14.47
C ARG A 211 -0.40 7.56 -13.62
N THR A 212 -0.50 6.66 -12.66
CA THR A 212 0.56 6.46 -11.65
C THR A 212 1.83 5.88 -12.26
N GLY A 213 1.75 5.22 -13.42
CA GLY A 213 2.93 4.74 -14.13
C GLY A 213 3.86 5.86 -14.60
N LEU A 214 3.33 7.01 -14.99
CA LEU A 214 4.14 8.20 -15.33
C LEU A 214 5.04 8.62 -14.15
N ARG A 215 4.51 8.52 -12.93
CA ARG A 215 5.29 8.82 -11.74
C ARG A 215 6.44 7.82 -11.56
N LEU A 216 6.16 6.51 -11.72
CA LEU A 216 7.20 5.49 -11.62
C LEU A 216 8.28 5.70 -12.69
N SER A 217 7.89 5.96 -13.94
CA SER A 217 8.84 6.20 -15.03
C SER A 217 9.74 7.40 -14.74
N ASN A 218 9.19 8.47 -14.16
CA ASN A 218 9.98 9.64 -13.78
C ASN A 218 10.97 9.34 -12.64
N GLU A 219 10.56 8.57 -11.64
CA GLU A 219 11.45 8.18 -10.53
C GLU A 219 12.58 7.25 -11.01
N LEU A 220 12.30 6.33 -11.92
CA LEU A 220 13.31 5.44 -12.51
C LEU A 220 14.25 6.19 -13.47
N ALA A 221 13.73 7.16 -14.23
CA ALA A 221 14.55 8.01 -15.10
C ALA A 221 15.57 8.84 -14.29
N LYS A 222 15.21 9.30 -13.08
CA LYS A 222 16.16 9.97 -12.17
C LYS A 222 17.29 9.05 -11.66
N LEU A 223 17.09 7.74 -11.74
CA LEU A 223 18.07 6.71 -11.35
C LEU A 223 18.87 6.17 -12.55
N ASP A 224 18.78 6.84 -13.71
CA ASP A 224 19.42 6.43 -14.97
C ASP A 224 19.03 5.02 -15.46
N VAL A 225 17.84 4.53 -15.05
CA VAL A 225 17.28 3.26 -15.55
C VAL A 225 16.52 3.53 -16.86
N PRO A 226 16.81 2.79 -17.96
CA PRO A 226 16.04 2.92 -19.20
C PRO A 226 14.58 2.53 -19.02
N VAL A 227 13.66 3.46 -19.30
CA VAL A 227 12.20 3.23 -19.19
C VAL A 227 11.49 3.47 -20.51
N LYS A 228 10.58 2.55 -20.87
CA LYS A 228 9.62 2.70 -21.99
C LYS A 228 8.21 2.78 -21.41
N LEU A 229 7.50 3.88 -21.68
CA LEU A 229 6.10 4.03 -21.26
C LEU A 229 5.17 3.39 -22.31
N LEU A 230 4.18 2.64 -21.84
CA LEU A 230 3.17 1.95 -22.64
C LEU A 230 1.79 2.48 -22.28
N ILE A 231 0.89 2.60 -23.27
CA ILE A 231 -0.54 2.68 -22.98
C ILE A 231 -1.02 1.34 -22.42
N ASP A 232 -2.06 1.36 -21.59
CA ASP A 232 -2.53 0.15 -20.89
C ASP A 232 -2.96 -0.97 -21.88
N SER A 233 -3.46 -0.60 -23.06
CA SER A 233 -3.85 -1.55 -24.12
C SER A 233 -2.68 -2.13 -24.92
N ALA A 234 -1.47 -1.58 -24.81
CA ALA A 234 -0.29 -2.03 -25.55
C ALA A 234 0.56 -3.07 -24.79
N VAL A 235 0.07 -3.56 -23.65
CA VAL A 235 0.75 -4.58 -22.85
C VAL A 235 1.01 -5.84 -23.66
N ALA A 236 -0.03 -6.42 -24.27
CA ALA A 236 0.10 -7.65 -25.05
C ALA A 236 1.01 -7.46 -26.26
N TYR A 237 0.96 -6.30 -26.90
CA TYR A 237 1.84 -5.95 -28.02
C TYR A 237 3.33 -5.95 -27.63
N SER A 238 3.65 -5.55 -26.41
CA SER A 238 5.03 -5.40 -25.94
C SER A 238 5.53 -6.60 -25.12
N MET A 239 4.69 -7.60 -24.85
CA MET A 239 4.99 -8.68 -23.91
C MET A 239 6.06 -9.66 -24.43
N ASP A 240 6.25 -9.78 -25.75
CA ASP A 240 7.34 -10.59 -26.32
C ASP A 240 8.72 -10.10 -25.88
N GLU A 241 8.89 -8.78 -25.74
CA GLU A 241 10.11 -8.12 -25.29
C GLU A 241 10.34 -8.21 -23.78
N VAL A 242 9.32 -8.61 -23.00
CA VAL A 242 9.33 -8.63 -21.52
C VAL A 242 9.82 -9.99 -21.03
N ASP A 243 10.71 -10.00 -20.04
CA ASP A 243 11.21 -11.23 -19.43
C ASP A 243 10.43 -11.61 -18.17
N MET A 244 9.98 -10.61 -17.40
CA MET A 244 9.18 -10.82 -16.20
C MET A 244 8.25 -9.63 -15.93
N VAL A 245 7.15 -9.91 -15.24
CA VAL A 245 6.25 -8.88 -14.72
C VAL A 245 6.50 -8.71 -13.22
N LEU A 246 6.64 -7.47 -12.76
CA LEU A 246 6.77 -7.14 -11.34
C LEU A 246 5.70 -6.11 -10.95
N VAL A 247 4.77 -6.52 -10.09
CA VAL A 247 3.68 -5.65 -9.60
C VAL A 247 3.71 -5.50 -8.09
N GLY A 248 3.08 -4.44 -7.59
CA GLY A 248 2.78 -4.31 -6.16
C GLY A 248 1.45 -4.98 -5.81
N ALA A 249 1.08 -4.89 -4.54
CA ALA A 249 -0.27 -5.20 -4.08
C ALA A 249 -0.75 -4.19 -3.02
N ASP A 250 -2.04 -3.85 -3.07
CA ASP A 250 -2.74 -3.12 -2.00
C ASP A 250 -3.20 -4.10 -0.90
N GLY A 251 -3.44 -5.36 -1.24
CA GLY A 251 -3.73 -6.44 -0.30
C GLY A 251 -3.41 -7.81 -0.89
N VAL A 252 -3.05 -8.77 -0.04
CA VAL A 252 -2.88 -10.19 -0.41
C VAL A 252 -3.96 -10.98 0.32
N VAL A 253 -4.74 -11.78 -0.39
CA VAL A 253 -5.89 -12.49 0.16
C VAL A 253 -5.53 -13.92 0.60
N GLU A 254 -6.41 -14.60 1.33
CA GLU A 254 -6.17 -15.93 1.92
C GLU A 254 -5.84 -17.01 0.88
N SER A 255 -6.34 -16.87 -0.35
CA SER A 255 -6.03 -17.79 -1.47
C SER A 255 -4.62 -17.62 -2.03
N GLY A 256 -3.88 -16.59 -1.60
CA GLY A 256 -2.61 -16.16 -2.21
C GLY A 256 -2.76 -15.27 -3.44
N GLY A 257 -4.00 -14.94 -3.83
CA GLY A 257 -4.28 -13.92 -4.83
C GLY A 257 -4.00 -12.50 -4.29
N ILE A 258 -4.02 -11.52 -5.18
CA ILE A 258 -3.71 -10.12 -4.83
C ILE A 258 -4.84 -9.18 -5.25
N ILE A 259 -5.01 -8.11 -4.49
CA ILE A 259 -5.85 -6.98 -4.87
C ILE A 259 -4.90 -5.81 -5.13
N ASN A 260 -4.99 -5.24 -6.33
CA ASN A 260 -4.12 -4.14 -6.75
C ASN A 260 -4.89 -3.22 -7.72
N MET A 261 -4.21 -2.19 -8.21
CA MET A 261 -4.72 -1.29 -9.24
C MET A 261 -5.31 -2.05 -10.44
N MET A 262 -6.43 -1.52 -10.95
CA MET A 262 -7.13 -2.04 -12.12
C MET A 262 -6.22 -2.17 -13.33
N GLY A 263 -6.22 -3.36 -13.92
CA GLY A 263 -5.34 -3.74 -15.04
C GLY A 263 -4.32 -4.80 -14.63
N THR A 264 -4.08 -5.01 -13.33
CA THR A 264 -3.16 -6.04 -12.84
C THR A 264 -3.60 -7.44 -13.29
N TYR A 265 -4.89 -7.74 -13.21
CA TYR A 265 -5.41 -9.04 -13.62
C TYR A 265 -5.26 -9.27 -15.12
N GLN A 266 -5.51 -8.24 -15.94
CA GLN A 266 -5.33 -8.29 -17.39
C GLN A 266 -3.87 -8.57 -17.75
N ILE A 267 -2.92 -7.89 -17.09
CA ILE A 267 -1.49 -8.10 -17.33
C ILE A 267 -1.08 -9.53 -16.93
N ALA A 268 -1.58 -10.02 -15.80
CA ALA A 268 -1.28 -11.38 -15.33
C ALA A 268 -1.82 -12.47 -16.29
N LEU A 269 -3.01 -12.25 -16.87
CA LEU A 269 -3.58 -13.12 -17.92
C LEU A 269 -2.68 -13.19 -19.16
N VAL A 270 -2.24 -12.05 -19.66
CA VAL A 270 -1.37 -11.95 -20.84
C VAL A 270 0.01 -12.54 -20.56
N ALA A 271 0.59 -12.26 -19.40
CA ALA A 271 1.88 -12.82 -19.00
C ALA A 271 1.79 -14.35 -18.92
N LYS A 272 0.71 -14.89 -18.34
CA LYS A 272 0.49 -16.34 -18.26
C LYS A 272 0.36 -16.99 -19.63
N SER A 273 -0.38 -16.38 -20.57
CA SER A 273 -0.55 -16.94 -21.91
C SER A 273 0.76 -16.95 -22.72
N MET A 274 1.68 -16.02 -22.41
CA MET A 274 3.00 -15.91 -23.05
C MET A 274 4.13 -16.53 -22.21
N ASN A 275 3.80 -17.31 -21.18
CA ASN A 275 4.74 -18.00 -20.28
C ASN A 275 5.76 -17.07 -19.62
N LYS A 276 5.37 -15.82 -19.30
CA LYS A 276 6.19 -14.87 -18.55
C LYS A 276 5.86 -14.97 -17.05
N PRO A 277 6.85 -15.08 -16.16
CA PRO A 277 6.60 -15.11 -14.73
C PRO A 277 6.04 -13.77 -14.23
N VAL A 278 5.11 -13.85 -13.30
CA VAL A 278 4.49 -12.70 -12.63
C VAL A 278 4.90 -12.72 -11.16
N TYR A 279 5.71 -11.75 -10.78
CA TYR A 279 6.17 -11.54 -9.43
C TYR A 279 5.40 -10.40 -8.77
N VAL A 280 5.13 -10.56 -7.48
CA VAL A 280 4.44 -9.54 -6.68
C VAL A 280 5.34 -9.14 -5.53
N ALA A 281 5.58 -7.85 -5.34
CA ALA A 281 6.21 -7.34 -4.14
C ALA A 281 5.13 -6.80 -3.18
N ALA A 282 5.03 -7.39 -1.99
CA ALA A 282 4.01 -7.02 -1.01
C ALA A 282 4.52 -7.21 0.43
N GLU A 283 4.26 -6.23 1.28
CA GLU A 283 4.56 -6.31 2.70
C GLU A 283 3.58 -7.25 3.43
N SER A 284 4.08 -8.02 4.40
CA SER A 284 3.31 -9.02 5.17
C SER A 284 2.12 -8.41 5.93
N TYR A 285 2.24 -7.15 6.36
CA TYR A 285 1.14 -6.42 7.00
C TYR A 285 -0.05 -6.12 6.06
N LYS A 286 0.06 -6.44 4.76
CA LYS A 286 -1.04 -6.34 3.79
C LYS A 286 -1.79 -7.65 3.58
N PHE A 287 -1.42 -8.71 4.32
CA PHE A 287 -2.11 -9.99 4.25
C PHE A 287 -3.46 -9.86 4.94
N ALA A 288 -4.53 -9.92 4.15
CA ALA A 288 -5.89 -9.67 4.57
C ALA A 288 -6.68 -10.98 4.67
N ARG A 289 -7.52 -11.10 5.71
CA ARG A 289 -8.49 -12.19 5.85
C ARG A 289 -9.71 -11.97 4.97
N LEU A 290 -9.47 -12.06 3.67
CA LEU A 290 -10.46 -11.94 2.62
C LEU A 290 -10.33 -13.16 1.71
N TYR A 291 -11.45 -13.63 1.17
CA TYR A 291 -11.49 -14.74 0.22
C TYR A 291 -12.46 -14.40 -0.92
N PRO A 292 -12.11 -13.45 -1.81
CA PRO A 292 -12.93 -13.17 -2.99
C PRO A 292 -12.90 -14.38 -3.93
N LEU A 293 -14.08 -14.84 -4.37
CA LEU A 293 -14.20 -15.86 -5.39
C LEU A 293 -14.07 -15.24 -6.77
N ASP A 294 -14.72 -14.09 -6.96
CA ASP A 294 -14.74 -13.33 -8.21
C ASP A 294 -14.49 -11.83 -7.98
N GLN A 295 -14.32 -11.08 -9.07
CA GLN A 295 -14.16 -9.61 -9.03
C GLN A 295 -15.29 -8.88 -8.28
N LYS A 296 -16.50 -9.46 -8.29
CA LYS A 296 -17.72 -8.87 -7.71
C LYS A 296 -17.77 -8.97 -6.18
N ASP A 297 -16.96 -9.83 -5.58
CA ASP A 297 -16.91 -10.00 -4.12
C ASP A 297 -16.07 -8.91 -3.45
N MET A 298 -15.37 -8.09 -4.24
CA MET A 298 -14.61 -6.96 -3.72
C MET A 298 -15.52 -5.77 -3.43
N VAL A 299 -15.24 -5.07 -2.33
CA VAL A 299 -15.84 -3.77 -2.08
C VAL A 299 -15.32 -2.77 -3.13
N PRO A 300 -16.20 -2.13 -3.92
CA PRO A 300 -15.77 -1.20 -4.97
C PRO A 300 -14.99 -0.03 -4.39
N ALA A 301 -13.77 0.16 -4.87
CA ALA A 301 -12.99 1.36 -4.61
C ALA A 301 -13.24 2.36 -5.75
N LEU A 302 -14.25 3.22 -5.59
CA LEU A 302 -14.71 4.11 -6.65
C LEU A 302 -13.74 5.27 -6.90
N GLN A 303 -13.42 5.49 -8.17
CA GLN A 303 -12.57 6.55 -8.66
C GLN A 303 -13.15 7.11 -9.98
N PRO A 304 -13.38 8.44 -10.08
CA PRO A 304 -13.83 9.05 -11.32
C PRO A 304 -12.81 8.85 -12.44
N ILE A 305 -13.30 8.51 -13.63
CA ILE A 305 -12.47 8.28 -14.80
C ILE A 305 -12.70 9.41 -15.80
N ASP A 306 -11.63 10.12 -16.16
CA ASP A 306 -11.66 11.14 -17.21
C ASP A 306 -11.36 10.54 -18.58
N PHE A 307 -12.38 10.25 -19.38
CA PHE A 307 -12.24 9.72 -20.74
C PHE A 307 -11.83 10.78 -21.79
N GLY A 308 -11.65 12.04 -21.41
CA GLY A 308 -11.30 13.15 -22.31
C GLY A 308 -12.47 13.64 -23.19
N VAL A 309 -13.61 12.96 -23.15
CA VAL A 309 -14.85 13.35 -23.84
C VAL A 309 -16.06 13.24 -22.91
N PRO A 310 -17.08 14.09 -23.06
CA PRO A 310 -18.29 14.00 -22.23
C PRO A 310 -19.02 12.68 -22.41
N ILE A 311 -19.36 12.03 -21.30
CA ILE A 311 -20.13 10.79 -21.29
C ILE A 311 -21.63 11.15 -21.23
N PRO A 312 -22.48 10.61 -22.12
CA PRO A 312 -23.92 10.82 -22.04
C PRO A 312 -24.49 10.31 -20.71
N SER A 313 -25.46 11.02 -20.14
CA SER A 313 -26.04 10.71 -18.81
C SER A 313 -26.73 9.34 -18.69
N LYS A 314 -27.01 8.67 -19.82
CA LYS A 314 -27.62 7.33 -19.86
C LYS A 314 -26.59 6.18 -19.93
N VAL A 315 -25.30 6.50 -20.01
CA VAL A 315 -24.23 5.49 -20.09
C VAL A 315 -23.71 5.24 -18.69
N GLU A 316 -23.77 3.98 -18.26
CA GLU A 316 -23.16 3.54 -17.01
C GLU A 316 -21.64 3.43 -17.17
N VAL A 317 -20.91 3.85 -16.14
CA VAL A 317 -19.44 3.89 -16.13
C VAL A 317 -18.95 3.04 -14.98
N GLU A 318 -18.14 2.03 -15.30
CA GLU A 318 -17.38 1.29 -14.30
C GLU A 318 -16.29 2.23 -13.73
N THR A 319 -16.28 2.40 -12.42
CA THR A 319 -15.40 3.34 -11.71
C THR A 319 -14.57 2.67 -10.64
N SER A 320 -14.61 1.34 -10.55
CA SER A 320 -13.72 0.57 -9.68
C SER A 320 -12.26 0.85 -10.07
N ALA A 321 -11.42 1.13 -9.09
CA ALA A 321 -10.01 1.44 -9.29
C ALA A 321 -9.08 0.23 -9.09
N ARG A 322 -9.64 -0.92 -8.71
CA ARG A 322 -8.91 -2.13 -8.32
C ARG A 322 -9.49 -3.37 -8.96
N ASP A 323 -8.64 -4.36 -9.17
CA ASP A 323 -9.00 -5.71 -9.57
C ASP A 323 -8.40 -6.74 -8.61
N TYR A 324 -9.00 -7.94 -8.62
CA TYR A 324 -8.48 -9.13 -7.96
C TYR A 324 -7.72 -9.98 -8.98
N THR A 325 -6.50 -10.38 -8.66
CA THR A 325 -5.72 -11.32 -9.48
C THR A 325 -5.64 -12.66 -8.78
N PRO A 326 -6.25 -13.73 -9.33
CA PRO A 326 -6.21 -15.07 -8.74
C PRO A 326 -4.79 -15.64 -8.66
N PRO A 327 -4.51 -16.50 -7.66
CA PRO A 327 -3.17 -17.03 -7.38
C PRO A 327 -2.56 -17.83 -8.54
N GLN A 328 -3.37 -18.46 -9.39
CA GLN A 328 -2.92 -19.27 -10.53
C GLN A 328 -2.14 -18.51 -11.61
N TYR A 329 -2.28 -17.17 -11.63
CA TYR A 329 -1.56 -16.28 -12.54
C TYR A 329 -0.28 -15.71 -11.91
N LEU A 330 -0.08 -15.93 -10.61
CA LEU A 330 1.06 -15.43 -9.86
C LEU A 330 2.13 -16.52 -9.73
N THR A 331 3.39 -16.13 -9.87
CA THR A 331 4.52 -17.06 -9.78
C THR A 331 5.10 -17.05 -8.37
N LEU A 332 5.54 -15.89 -7.87
CA LEU A 332 6.10 -15.72 -6.53
C LEU A 332 5.69 -14.36 -5.94
N LEU A 333 5.61 -14.33 -4.61
CA LEU A 333 5.40 -13.13 -3.81
C LEU A 333 6.68 -12.84 -3.02
N PHE A 334 7.26 -11.67 -3.24
CA PHE A 334 8.38 -11.13 -2.47
C PHE A 334 7.84 -10.39 -1.26
N THR A 335 8.12 -10.94 -0.08
CA THR A 335 7.63 -10.42 1.21
C THR A 335 8.78 -10.29 2.20
N ASP A 336 8.55 -9.60 3.30
CA ASP A 336 9.49 -9.50 4.42
C ASP A 336 9.64 -10.82 5.21
N LEU A 337 8.72 -11.77 5.00
CA LEU A 337 8.82 -13.15 5.49
C LEU A 337 9.70 -14.03 4.58
N GLY A 338 10.03 -13.53 3.38
CA GLY A 338 10.78 -14.24 2.36
C GLY A 338 10.05 -14.30 1.02
N VAL A 339 10.54 -15.18 0.14
CA VAL A 339 9.95 -15.42 -1.17
C VAL A 339 8.97 -16.57 -1.07
N LEU A 340 7.68 -16.28 -1.26
CA LEU A 340 6.58 -17.22 -1.05
C LEU A 340 5.95 -17.63 -2.39
N THR A 341 5.49 -18.86 -2.49
CA THR A 341 4.50 -19.24 -3.52
C THR A 341 3.10 -18.83 -3.04
N PRO A 342 2.13 -18.60 -3.95
CA PRO A 342 0.77 -18.25 -3.55
C PRO A 342 0.14 -19.22 -2.55
N SER A 343 0.43 -20.52 -2.64
CA SER A 343 -0.07 -21.54 -1.72
C SER A 343 0.40 -21.35 -0.27
N VAL A 344 1.63 -20.86 -0.07
CA VAL A 344 2.24 -20.68 1.26
C VAL A 344 1.65 -19.47 1.99
N VAL A 345 1.05 -18.52 1.26
CA VAL A 345 0.40 -17.35 1.86
C VAL A 345 -0.69 -17.75 2.85
N SER A 346 -1.44 -18.81 2.56
CA SER A 346 -2.48 -19.31 3.46
C SER A 346 -1.88 -19.85 4.76
N ASP A 347 -0.78 -20.61 4.67
CA ASP A 347 -0.08 -21.15 5.84
C ASP A 347 0.50 -20.02 6.72
N GLU A 348 1.09 -18.99 6.10
CA GLU A 348 1.60 -17.81 6.82
C GLU A 348 0.46 -17.01 7.47
N LEU A 349 -0.67 -16.82 6.78
CA LEU A 349 -1.86 -16.20 7.37
C LEU A 349 -2.38 -17.01 8.57
N ILE A 350 -2.43 -18.34 8.46
CA ILE A 350 -2.80 -19.20 9.57
C ILE A 350 -1.84 -19.01 10.75
N GLN A 351 -0.53 -18.99 10.52
CA GLN A 351 0.46 -18.77 11.58
C GLN A 351 0.38 -17.37 12.20
N LEU A 352 0.05 -16.34 11.41
CA LEU A 352 -0.11 -14.97 11.91
C LEU A 352 -1.38 -14.82 12.76
N TYR A 353 -2.45 -15.55 12.45
CA TYR A 353 -3.77 -15.40 13.07
C TYR A 353 -4.14 -16.45 14.14
N LEU A 354 -3.61 -17.69 14.06
CA LEU A 354 -3.72 -18.75 15.07
C LEU A 354 -2.43 -18.84 15.84
#